data_AF-A0A1N7Q943-F1
#
_entry.id   AF-A0A1N7Q943-F1
#
_cell.length_a   1.000
_cell.length_b   1.000
_cell.length_c   1.000
_cell.angle_alpha   90.00
_cell.angle_beta   90.00
_cell.angle_gamma   90.00
#
_symmetry.space_group_name_H-M   'P 1'
#
loop_
_entity.id
_entity.type
_entity.pdbx_description
1 polymer ?
#
loop_
_entity_poly.entity_id
_entity_poly.type
_entity_poly.pdbx_seq_one_letter_code
_entity_poly.pdbx_strand_id
1 'polypeptide(L)' 'MLLTKRIDVLNQAKQKHPERFAHGPPVIQRPADVVYINPALSSEDGESIESGVNFPTLPRANAI' A
#
# COMPACT_ATOMS: atom_id res chain seq x y z
N MET A 1 -5.55 -4.80 19.87
CA MET A 1 -4.42 -4.37 20.72
C MET A 1 -3.60 -3.21 20.13
N LEU A 2 -3.34 -3.18 18.80
CA LEU A 2 -2.54 -2.08 18.20
C LEU A 2 -3.28 -0.73 18.16
N LEU A 3 -4.58 -0.72 17.84
CA LEU A 3 -5.41 0.48 17.81
C LEU A 3 -5.51 1.16 19.19
N THR A 4 -5.65 0.37 20.26
CA THR A 4 -5.68 0.88 21.64
C THR A 4 -4.35 1.51 22.04
N LYS A 5 -3.21 0.88 21.75
CA LYS A 5 -1.90 1.51 21.97
C LYS A 5 -1.73 2.83 21.22
N ARG A 6 -2.24 2.90 19.98
CA ARG A 6 -2.13 4.11 19.16
C ARG A 6 -2.97 5.26 19.74
N ILE A 7 -4.17 4.99 20.27
CA ILE A 7 -5.00 6.04 20.89
C ILE A 7 -4.37 6.54 22.17
N ASP A 8 -3.79 5.66 22.99
CA ASP A 8 -3.14 6.03 24.24
C ASP A 8 -1.95 6.96 24.00
N VAL A 9 -1.12 6.64 23.00
CA VAL A 9 0.02 7.47 22.60
C VAL A 9 -0.43 8.85 22.10
N LEU A 10 -1.47 8.92 21.27
CA LEU A 10 -1.97 10.19 20.76
C LEU A 10 -2.61 11.05 21.87
N ASN A 11 -3.29 10.42 22.83
CA ASN A 11 -3.83 11.11 24.00
C ASN A 11 -2.71 11.69 24.88
N GLN A 12 -1.65 10.91 25.13
CA GLN A 12 -0.49 11.39 25.89
C GLN A 12 0.23 12.53 25.16
N ALA A 13 0.34 12.47 23.83
CA ALA A 13 0.90 13.54 23.02
C ALA A 13 0.06 14.81 23.09
N LYS A 14 -1.28 14.71 23.07
CA LYS A 14 -2.18 15.86 23.21
C LYS A 14 -2.07 16.51 24.58
N GLN A 15 -1.91 15.73 25.64
CA GLN A 15 -1.69 16.29 26.98
C GLN A 15 -0.39 17.09 27.06
N LYS A 16 0.68 16.63 26.38
CA LYS A 16 1.98 17.31 26.38
C LYS A 16 2.01 18.54 25.46
N HIS A 17 1.32 18.48 24.32
CA HIS A 17 1.38 19.48 23.26
C HIS A 17 -0.01 19.79 22.69
N PRO A 18 -0.91 20.40 23.47
CA PRO A 18 -2.28 20.67 23.03
C PRO A 18 -2.34 21.56 21.77
N GLU A 19 -1.36 22.45 21.59
CA GLU A 19 -1.22 23.35 20.44
C GLU A 19 -1.09 22.62 19.10
N ARG A 20 -0.58 21.38 19.11
CA ARG A 20 -0.42 20.55 17.89
C ARG A 20 -1.72 19.89 17.45
N PHE A 21 -2.77 19.95 18.27
CA PHE A 21 -4.06 19.31 18.04
C PHE A 21 -5.15 20.36 17.74
N ALA A 22 -4.91 21.19 16.72
CA ALA A 22 -5.77 22.33 16.33
C ALA A 22 -7.23 21.93 16.00
N HIS A 23 -7.46 20.66 15.62
CA HIS A 23 -8.78 20.14 15.26
C HIS A 23 -9.41 19.28 16.36
N GLY A 24 -8.94 19.41 17.61
CA GLY A 24 -9.50 18.70 18.76
C GLY A 24 -8.86 17.32 19.01
N PRO A 25 -9.56 16.39 19.68
CA PRO A 25 -9.02 15.08 20.04
C PRO A 25 -8.57 14.26 18.81
N PRO A 26 -7.50 13.46 18.93
CA PRO A 26 -7.08 12.56 17.86
C PRO A 26 -8.14 11.49 17.56
N VAL A 27 -8.58 11.42 16.32
CA VAL A 27 -9.47 10.36 15.81
C VAL A 27 -8.67 9.42 14.94
N ILE A 28 -8.62 8.13 15.30
CA ILE A 28 -7.93 7.12 14.50
C ILE A 28 -8.93 6.47 13.56
N GLN A 29 -8.72 6.63 12.26
CA GLN A 29 -9.43 5.85 11.26
C GLN A 29 -8.78 4.47 11.15
N ARG A 30 -9.60 3.42 11.15
CA ARG A 30 -9.12 2.07 10.87
C ARG A 30 -8.66 2.04 9.39
N PRO A 31 -7.47 1.51 9.08
CA PRO A 31 -7.11 1.26 7.69
C PRO A 31 -8.13 0.31 7.05
N ALA A 32 -8.33 0.40 5.73
CA ALA A 32 -9.24 -0.49 5.04
C ALA A 32 -8.83 -1.97 5.25
N ASP A 33 -9.81 -2.85 5.39
CA ASP A 33 -9.56 -4.29 5.58
C ASP A 33 -8.92 -4.93 4.34
N VAL A 34 -9.16 -4.35 3.16
CA VAL A 34 -8.57 -4.74 1.88
C VAL A 34 -7.99 -3.50 1.22
N VAL A 35 -6.73 -3.59 0.81
CA VAL A 35 -6.03 -2.56 0.04
C VAL A 35 -5.53 -3.20 -1.25
N TYR A 36 -5.95 -2.67 -2.39
CA TYR A 36 -5.44 -3.10 -3.69
C TYR A 36 -4.19 -2.30 -4.03
N ILE A 37 -3.08 -3.00 -4.30
CA ILE A 37 -1.82 -2.37 -4.71
C ILE A 37 -1.91 -1.88 -6.17
N ASN A 38 -2.70 -2.57 -6.99
CA ASN A 38 -2.94 -2.22 -8.38
C ASN A 38 -4.36 -1.64 -8.54
N PRO A 39 -4.56 -0.64 -9.42
CA PRO A 39 -5.90 -0.19 -9.76
C PRO A 39 -6.71 -1.38 -10.31
N ALA A 40 -7.97 -1.48 -9.92
CA ALA A 40 -8.90 -2.43 -10.53
C ALA A 40 -8.99 -2.07 -12.03
N LEU A 41 -8.60 -3.00 -12.91
CA LEU A 41 -8.83 -2.83 -14.34
C LEU A 41 -10.34 -2.76 -14.51
N SER A 42 -10.84 -1.65 -15.05
CA SER A 42 -12.27 -1.32 -15.19
C SER A 42 -13.01 -2.19 -16.21
N SER A 43 -12.47 -3.35 -16.55
CA SER A 43 -13.04 -4.29 -17.50
C SER A 43 -12.54 -5.68 -17.14
N GLU A 44 -13.34 -6.42 -16.37
CA GLU A 44 -13.45 -7.86 -16.58
C GLU A 44 -14.04 -8.05 -17.98
N ASP A 45 -13.17 -8.02 -19.00
CA ASP A 45 -13.39 -8.53 -20.35
C ASP A 45 -12.14 -8.14 -21.16
N GLY A 46 -11.11 -8.95 -20.99
CA GLY A 46 -9.89 -8.84 -21.76
C GLY A 46 -9.19 -10.16 -21.63
N GLU A 47 -9.44 -11.03 -22.61
CA GLU A 47 -8.74 -12.30 -22.81
C GLU A 47 -7.30 -12.20 -22.33
N SER A 48 -6.89 -13.22 -21.58
CA SER A 48 -5.47 -13.47 -21.32
C SER A 48 -4.79 -13.76 -22.66
N ILE A 49 -4.47 -12.72 -23.42
CA ILE A 49 -3.58 -12.82 -24.57
C ILE A 49 -2.20 -13.05 -23.96
N GLU A 50 -1.85 -14.31 -23.77
CA GLU A 50 -0.45 -14.72 -23.65
C GLU A 50 0.25 -14.31 -24.95
N SER A 51 0.71 -13.06 -25.02
CA SER A 51 1.62 -12.62 -26.05
C SER A 51 3.01 -13.08 -25.63
N GLY A 52 3.38 -14.27 -26.11
CA GLY A 52 4.69 -14.87 -25.87
C GLY A 52 5.82 -13.85 -25.99
N VAL A 53 6.64 -13.76 -24.95
CA VAL A 53 7.89 -13.01 -25.00
C VAL A 53 8.86 -13.78 -25.90
N ASN A 54 9.07 -13.28 -27.12
CA ASN A 54 10.13 -13.76 -28.00
C ASN A 54 11.46 -13.15 -27.54
N PHE A 55 12.12 -13.80 -26.58
CA PHE A 55 13.52 -13.53 -26.32
C PHE A 55 14.35 -14.28 -27.36
N PRO A 56 14.98 -13.60 -28.35
CA PRO A 56 16.02 -14.25 -29.12
C PRO A 56 17.13 -14.63 -28.14
N THR A 57 17.21 -15.92 -27.80
CA THR A 57 18.37 -16.44 -27.08
C THR A 57 19.56 -16.22 -27.99
N LEU A 58 20.41 -15.25 -27.65
CA LEU A 58 21.71 -15.08 -28.29
C LEU A 58 22.38 -16.46 -28.31
N PRO A 59 22.90 -16.93 -29.45
CA PRO A 59 23.71 -18.14 -29.44
C PRO A 59 24.82 -17.90 -28.43
N ARG A 60 24.83 -18.77 -27.41
CA ARG A 60 25.82 -18.85 -26.35
C ARG A 60 27.18 -18.47 -26.92
N ALA A 61 27.82 -17.45 -26.37
CA ALA A 61 29.15 -17.02 -26.77
C ALA A 61 30.13 -18.20 -26.63
N ASN A 62 30.30 -18.95 -27.72
CA ASN A 62 31.37 -19.90 -27.94
C ASN A 62 32.00 -19.52 -29.29
N ALA A 63 32.67 -18.37 -29.31
CA ALA A 63 33.72 -18.12 -30.28
C ALA A 63 35.02 -18.18 -29.49
N ILE A 64 35.67 -19.33 -29.65
CA ILE A 64 37.08 -19.59 -29.34
C ILE A 64 37.95 -18.56 -30.09
#